data_AF-A0A914CCV4-F1
#
_entry.id   AF-A0A914CCV4-F1
#
_cell.length_a   1.000
_cell.length_b   1.000
_cell.length_c   1.000
_cell.angle_alpha   90.00
_cell.angle_beta   90.00
_cell.angle_gamma   90.00
#
_symmetry.space_group_name_H-M   'P 1'
#
loop_
_entity.id
_entity.type
_entity.pdbx_description
1 polymer ?
#
loop_
_entity_poly.entity_id
_entity_poly.type
_entity_poly.pdbx_seq_one_letter_code
_entity_poly.pdbx_strand_id
1 'polypeptide(L)'
;MNCQMSDVSVTHRDGRINTLENVFVRGSQVRFCVLPDMLKNAPMFKNIGRAQSGARGMGMGDRRGDSGRGGPFRGRGGQPRRFIRGGAPRGGGYRG
;
A
#
# COMPACT_ATOMS: atom_id res chain seq x y z
N MET A 1 -14.27 14.30 -18.84
CA MET A 1 -14.21 12.97 -19.50
C MET A 1 -14.87 13.05 -20.87
N ASN A 2 -14.31 13.83 -21.79
CA ASN A 2 -14.87 13.89 -23.15
C ASN A 2 -14.59 12.57 -23.85
N CYS A 3 -15.56 12.03 -24.58
CA CYS A 3 -15.45 10.73 -25.24
C CYS A 3 -15.77 10.88 -26.73
N GLN A 4 -14.82 10.48 -27.57
CA GLN A 4 -15.04 10.30 -29.00
C GLN A 4 -15.08 8.80 -29.28
N MET A 5 -16.10 8.35 -30.01
CA MET A 5 -16.33 6.94 -30.32
C MET A 5 -16.70 6.78 -31.79
N SER A 6 -16.38 5.62 -32.36
CA SER A 6 -16.85 5.19 -33.67
C SER A 6 -17.67 3.90 -33.53
N ASP A 7 -18.51 3.62 -34.52
CA ASP A 7 -19.28 2.38 -34.64
C ASP A 7 -20.12 2.06 -33.37
N VAL A 8 -20.96 3.02 -32.98
CA VAL A 8 -21.69 3.00 -31.71
C VAL A 8 -23.11 2.49 -31.90
N SER A 9 -23.52 1.55 -31.05
CA SER A 9 -24.93 1.21 -30.83
C SER A 9 -25.46 1.99 -29.63
N VAL A 10 -26.40 2.91 -29.87
CA VAL A 10 -27.07 3.66 -28.79
C VAL A 10 -28.41 3.01 -28.46
N THR A 11 -28.62 2.76 -27.17
CA THR A 11 -29.93 2.34 -26.65
C THR A 11 -30.57 3.51 -25.92
N HIS A 12 -31.72 3.95 -26.43
CA HIS A 12 -32.50 5.03 -25.82
C HIS A 12 -33.29 4.53 -24.62
N ARG A 13 -33.86 5.45 -23.83
CA ARG A 13 -34.64 5.11 -22.61
C ARG A 13 -35.90 4.31 -22.91
N ASP A 14 -36.42 4.44 -24.12
CA ASP A 14 -37.56 3.67 -24.63
C ASP A 14 -37.17 2.27 -25.13
N GLY A 15 -35.88 1.91 -25.06
CA GLY A 15 -35.34 0.62 -25.45
C GLY A 15 -35.00 0.48 -26.93
N ARG A 16 -35.23 1.53 -27.74
CA ARG A 16 -34.88 1.49 -29.17
C ARG A 16 -33.37 1.57 -29.36
N ILE A 17 -32.88 0.84 -30.36
CA ILE A 17 -31.46 0.75 -30.69
C ILE A 17 -31.20 1.41 -32.04
N ASN A 18 -30.26 2.35 -32.07
CA ASN A 18 -29.80 2.99 -33.30
C ASN A 18 -28.28 2.82 -33.42
N THR A 19 -27.79 2.72 -34.66
CA THR A 19 -26.35 2.70 -34.97
C THR A 19 -25.89 4.08 -35.42
N LEU A 20 -24.71 4.50 -34.96
CA LEU A 20 -24.09 5.79 -35.29
C LEU A 20 -22.62 5.56 -35.65
N GLU A 21 -22.16 6.14 -36.76
CA GLU A 21 -20.78 5.96 -37.23
C GLU A 21 -19.76 6.73 -36.37
N ASN A 22 -20.04 7.98 -36.02
CA ASN A 22 -19.14 8.80 -35.22
C ASN A 22 -19.93 9.61 -34.18
N VAL A 23 -19.49 9.57 -32.92
CA VAL A 23 -20.15 10.25 -31.80
C VAL A 23 -19.11 10.96 -30.93
N PHE A 24 -19.45 12.17 -30.49
CA PHE A 24 -18.71 12.90 -29.46
C PHE A 24 -19.63 13.25 -28.29
N VAL A 25 -19.24 12.82 -27.08
CA VAL A 25 -19.95 13.14 -25.84
C VAL A 25 -19.11 14.07 -24.99
N ARG A 26 -19.69 15.21 -24.60
CA ARG A 26 -19.07 16.11 -23.63
C ARG A 26 -19.01 15.42 -22.26
N GLY A 27 -17.85 15.47 -21.63
CA GLY A 27 -17.61 14.72 -20.41
C GLY A 27 -18.41 15.11 -19.18
N SER A 28 -19.00 16.30 -19.16
CA SER A 28 -19.92 16.69 -18.07
C SER A 28 -21.27 15.97 -18.14
N GLN A 29 -21.58 15.30 -19.26
CA GLN A 29 -22.83 14.55 -19.44
C GLN A 29 -22.66 13.04 -19.20
N VAL A 30 -21.43 12.56 -18.99
CA VAL A 30 -21.12 11.15 -18.76
C VAL A 30 -21.32 10.81 -17.28
N ARG A 31 -22.13 9.80 -17.00
CA ARG A 31 -22.40 9.35 -15.61
C ARG A 31 -21.42 8.29 -15.15
N PHE A 32 -21.21 7.27 -15.96
CA PHE A 32 -20.26 6.18 -15.71
C PHE A 32 -19.83 5.58 -17.05
N CYS A 33 -18.67 4.92 -17.03
CA CYS A 33 -18.17 4.13 -18.16
C CYS A 33 -17.99 2.70 -17.67
N VAL A 34 -18.42 1.74 -18.49
CA VAL A 34 -18.10 0.33 -18.30
C VAL A 34 -16.91 0.01 -19.19
N LEU A 35 -15.88 -0.60 -18.62
CA LEU A 35 -14.63 -0.90 -19.32
C LEU A 35 -14.49 -2.42 -19.51
N PRO A 36 -13.70 -2.86 -20.51
CA PRO A 36 -13.38 -4.27 -20.67
C PRO A 36 -12.74 -4.86 -19.41
N ASP A 37 -13.07 -6.10 -19.10
CA ASP A 37 -12.56 -6.81 -17.94
C ASP A 37 -11.04 -7.04 -17.99
N MET A 38 -10.43 -6.96 -19.18
CA MET A 38 -8.98 -6.98 -19.39
C MET A 38 -8.23 -5.91 -18.59
N LEU A 39 -8.87 -4.78 -18.27
CA LEU A 39 -8.24 -3.70 -17.51
C LEU A 39 -8.26 -3.93 -15.99
N LYS A 40 -8.88 -5.01 -15.49
CA LYS A 40 -8.96 -5.30 -14.05
C LYS A 40 -7.60 -5.45 -13.36
N ASN A 41 -6.61 -5.97 -14.08
CA ASN A 41 -5.26 -6.20 -13.57
C ASN A 41 -4.30 -5.04 -13.89
N ALA A 42 -4.75 -4.05 -14.67
CA ALA A 42 -3.92 -2.92 -15.06
C ALA A 42 -3.55 -2.08 -13.82
N PRO A 43 -2.34 -1.49 -13.78
CA PRO A 43 -1.87 -0.71 -12.63
C PRO A 43 -2.77 0.49 -12.30
N MET A 44 -3.51 0.98 -13.30
CA MET A 44 -4.39 2.14 -13.22
C MET A 44 -5.55 1.97 -12.22
N PHE A 45 -6.03 0.74 -11.98
CA PHE A 45 -7.20 0.49 -11.13
C PHE A 45 -6.86 0.04 -9.69
N LYS A 46 -5.57 -0.11 -9.35
CA LYS A 46 -5.12 -0.67 -8.06
C LYS A 46 -5.45 0.18 -6.83
N ASN A 47 -5.60 1.50 -6.99
CA ASN A 47 -5.77 2.45 -5.87
C ASN A 47 -7.13 3.14 -5.82
N ILE A 48 -8.05 2.83 -6.73
CA ILE A 48 -9.34 3.56 -6.84
C ILE A 48 -10.20 3.40 -5.58
N GLY A 49 -10.20 2.20 -4.97
CA GLY A 49 -10.89 1.96 -3.70
C GLY A 49 -10.22 2.58 -2.47
N ARG A 50 -8.89 2.83 -2.51
CA ARG A 50 -8.13 3.41 -1.39
C ARG A 50 -8.37 4.91 -1.24
N ALA A 51 -8.54 5.62 -2.35
CA ALA A 51 -8.91 7.05 -2.33
C ALA A 51 -10.34 7.26 -1.80
N GLN A 52 -11.24 6.32 -2.06
CA GLN A 52 -12.62 6.36 -1.56
C GLN A 52 -12.73 5.87 -0.11
N SER A 53 -11.89 4.93 0.32
CA SER A 53 -11.81 4.46 1.72
C SER A 53 -11.03 5.43 2.63
N GLY A 54 -10.18 6.31 2.08
CA GLY A 54 -9.50 7.36 2.84
C GLY A 54 -10.45 8.35 3.52
N ALA A 55 -11.70 8.44 3.07
CA ALA A 55 -12.75 9.26 3.69
C ALA A 55 -13.64 8.51 4.70
N ARG A 56 -13.52 7.18 4.82
CA ARG A 56 -14.39 6.33 5.68
C ARG A 56 -13.62 5.52 6.73
N GLY A 57 -12.50 6.03 7.22
CA GLY A 57 -11.73 5.27 8.21
C GLY A 57 -10.48 5.94 8.77
N MET A 58 -10.22 7.22 8.51
CA MET A 58 -9.21 7.97 9.26
C MET A 58 -9.76 8.34 10.64
N GLY A 59 -9.96 7.32 11.48
CA GLY A 59 -10.57 7.47 12.79
C GLY A 59 -10.99 6.16 13.43
N MET A 60 -10.11 5.16 13.50
CA MET A 60 -10.12 4.20 14.62
C MET A 60 -8.83 3.39 14.61
N GLY A 61 -8.12 3.43 15.74
CA GLY A 61 -6.90 2.66 15.91
C GLY A 61 -7.17 1.16 15.97
N ASP A 62 -6.37 0.39 15.25
CA ASP A 62 -6.16 -1.02 15.56
C ASP A 62 -4.72 -1.21 16.02
N ARG A 63 -4.51 -0.80 17.28
CA ARG A 63 -3.45 -1.36 18.12
C ARG A 63 -3.93 -2.71 18.65
N ARG A 64 -3.97 -3.77 17.84
CA ARG A 64 -4.07 -5.16 18.36
C ARG A 64 -3.42 -6.14 17.39
N GLY A 65 -2.32 -6.74 17.81
CA GLY A 65 -1.71 -7.84 17.06
C GLY A 65 -0.23 -8.03 17.33
N ASP A 66 0.10 -8.24 18.60
CA ASP A 66 1.33 -8.92 19.01
C ASP A 66 1.58 -10.14 18.10
N SER A 67 2.63 -10.08 17.30
CA SER A 67 3.32 -11.24 16.76
C SER A 67 4.77 -10.86 16.60
N GLY A 68 5.47 -10.88 17.74
CA GLY A 68 6.90 -10.67 17.84
C GLY A 68 7.68 -11.51 16.84
N ARG A 69 8.22 -10.85 15.80
CA ARG A 69 9.38 -11.29 15.03
C ARG A 69 10.11 -10.06 14.51
N GLY A 70 11.10 -9.60 15.27
CA GLY A 70 11.97 -8.50 14.83
C GLY A 70 12.78 -7.94 15.96
N GLY A 71 13.52 -8.78 16.68
CA GLY A 71 14.43 -8.31 17.71
C GLY A 71 15.58 -7.47 17.12
N PRO A 72 15.90 -6.30 17.68
CA PRO A 72 17.18 -5.64 17.47
C PRO A 72 18.08 -5.89 18.68
N PHE A 73 18.53 -7.13 18.88
CA PHE A 73 19.64 -7.40 19.80
C PHE A 73 20.97 -7.34 19.03
N ARG A 74 21.42 -6.11 18.70
CA ARG A 74 22.86 -5.80 18.62
C ARG A 74 23.29 -5.10 19.90
N GLY A 75 23.05 -5.79 21.03
CA GLY A 75 23.71 -5.54 22.30
C GLY A 75 25.12 -6.13 22.24
N ARG A 76 26.06 -5.36 21.69
CA ARG A 76 27.50 -5.59 21.85
C ARG A 76 27.83 -5.31 23.32
N GLY A 77 27.96 -6.37 24.13
CA GLY A 77 28.55 -6.25 25.45
C GLY A 77 28.01 -7.26 26.45
N GLY A 78 28.80 -8.30 26.70
CA GLY A 78 28.65 -9.13 27.89
C GLY A 78 28.60 -10.61 27.58
N GLN A 79 29.77 -11.25 27.53
CA GLN A 79 30.10 -12.48 28.27
C GLN A 79 31.60 -12.78 28.08
N PRO A 80 32.47 -12.56 29.08
CA PRO A 80 33.78 -13.18 29.06
C PRO A 80 33.65 -14.61 29.59
N ARG A 81 34.06 -15.55 28.75
CA ARG A 81 34.25 -16.96 29.09
C ARG A 81 35.26 -17.08 30.24
N ARG A 82 34.93 -17.98 31.17
CA ARG A 82 35.84 -18.47 32.21
C ARG A 82 37.06 -19.18 31.58
N PHE A 83 38.13 -19.17 32.37
CA PHE A 83 39.28 -20.10 32.42
C PHE A 83 40.66 -19.63 31.89
N ILE A 84 41.52 -19.36 32.88
CA ILE A 84 42.90 -19.84 33.08
C ILE A 84 44.02 -19.20 32.26
N ARG A 85 44.91 -18.49 32.99
CA ARG A 85 46.39 -18.34 32.85
C ARG A 85 46.72 -16.89 33.20
N GLY A 86 47.46 -16.51 34.24
CA GLY A 86 48.30 -17.19 35.22
C GLY A 86 49.16 -16.07 35.86
N GLY A 87 49.59 -16.25 37.11
CA GLY A 87 50.65 -15.43 37.73
C GLY A 87 50.19 -14.40 38.76
N ALA A 88 50.38 -14.74 40.04
CA ALA A 88 50.51 -13.80 41.16
C ALA A 88 51.94 -13.14 41.12
N PRO A 89 52.37 -12.24 42.05
CA PRO A 89 51.72 -11.76 43.29
C PRO A 89 51.93 -10.25 43.63
N ARG A 90 51.29 -9.84 44.74
CA ARG A 90 51.76 -8.95 45.85
C ARG A 90 52.43 -7.59 45.59
N GLY A 91 51.97 -6.61 46.38
CA GLY A 91 52.68 -5.39 46.82
C GLY A 91 52.01 -4.14 46.26
N GLY A 92 51.55 -3.14 47.01
CA GLY A 92 51.97 -2.62 48.30
C GLY A 92 52.49 -1.19 48.09
N GLY A 93 51.84 -0.18 48.68
CA GLY A 93 52.51 1.06 49.07
C GLY A 93 52.19 2.39 48.32
N TYR A 94 51.63 3.30 49.11
CA TYR A 94 51.97 4.73 49.28
C TYR A 94 51.52 5.84 48.31
N ARG A 95 51.23 6.94 49.00
CA ARG A 95 50.80 8.28 48.61
C ARG A 95 51.92 9.06 47.92
N GLY A 96 51.51 9.99 47.07
CA GLY A 96 52.22 11.20 46.66
C GLY A 96 51.19 12.21 46.22
#